data_AF-A0A6N9C3L6-F1
#
_entry.id   AF-A0A6N9C3L6-F1
#
_cell.length_a   1.000
_cell.length_b   1.000
_cell.length_c   1.000
_cell.angle_alpha   90.00
_cell.angle_beta   90.00
_cell.angle_gamma   90.00
#
_symmetry.space_group_name_H-M   'P 1'
#
loop_
_entity.id
_entity.type
_entity.pdbx_description
1 polymer ?
#
loop_
_entity_poly.entity_id
_entity_poly.type
_entity_poly.pdbx_seq_one_letter_code
_entity_poly.pdbx_strand_id
1 'polypeptide(L)'
;MGQIRSHPPVKLIVGIITAIPDSLSVVHQRLSEQFGRVDFASDLLPFDYTNYYEAEMGKDLKRQFVSFERLISVEELASAKHFSNAVECEFAKGDATPRTVNLDPGYISAAKLVLASTKDHAHRIY
;
A
#
# COMPACT_ATOMS: atom_id res chain seq x y z
N MET A 1 -7.95 20.59 31.15
CA MET A 1 -7.07 19.46 30.78
C MET A 1 -7.77 18.63 29.73
N GLY A 2 -7.13 18.38 28.58
CA GLY A 2 -7.70 17.51 27.54
C GLY A 2 -7.71 16.06 28.04
N GLN A 3 -8.83 15.35 27.83
CA GLN A 3 -8.90 13.91 28.09
C GLN A 3 -8.17 13.17 26.96
N ILE A 4 -7.33 12.21 27.31
CA ILE A 4 -6.74 11.27 26.34
C ILE A 4 -7.88 10.45 25.74
N ARG A 5 -7.99 10.44 24.42
CA ARG A 5 -8.96 9.62 23.67
C ARG A 5 -8.21 8.84 22.61
N SER A 6 -8.57 7.57 22.43
CA SER A 6 -8.08 6.78 21.30
C SER A 6 -8.63 7.36 20.00
N HIS A 7 -7.82 7.30 18.94
CA HIS A 7 -8.29 7.70 17.62
C HIS A 7 -9.35 6.70 17.15
N PRO A 8 -10.51 7.13 16.60
CA PRO A 8 -11.45 6.18 16.03
C PRO A 8 -10.81 5.33 14.93
N PRO A 9 -11.28 4.08 14.73
CA PRO A 9 -10.79 3.24 13.64
C PRO A 9 -10.88 3.94 12.28
N VAL A 10 -9.89 3.69 11.45
CA VAL A 10 -9.67 4.34 10.15
C VAL A 10 -9.73 3.32 9.03
N LYS A 11 -10.02 3.81 7.82
CA LYS A 11 -10.10 2.97 6.62
C LYS A 11 -8.71 2.74 6.07
N LEU A 12 -8.22 1.49 6.10
CA LEU A 12 -6.95 1.15 5.44
C LEU A 12 -7.12 1.25 3.92
N ILE A 13 -6.18 1.94 3.28
CA ILE A 13 -6.03 2.01 1.83
C ILE A 13 -4.61 1.57 1.47
N VAL A 14 -4.45 0.82 0.39
CA VAL A 14 -3.12 0.44 -0.12
C VAL A 14 -3.01 0.89 -1.57
N GLY A 15 -1.98 1.69 -1.85
CA GLY A 15 -1.55 1.97 -3.21
C GLY A 15 -0.66 0.85 -3.72
N ILE A 16 -1.04 0.24 -4.84
CA ILE A 16 -0.30 -0.84 -5.49
C ILE A 16 0.26 -0.30 -6.79
N ILE A 17 1.56 -0.46 -7.02
CA ILE A 17 2.21 -0.17 -8.30
C ILE A 17 2.85 -1.47 -8.81
N THR A 18 2.65 -1.82 -10.08
CA THR A 18 3.23 -3.02 -10.69
C THR A 18 3.42 -2.85 -12.20
N ALA A 19 4.47 -3.48 -12.75
CA ALA A 19 4.64 -3.68 -14.19
C ALA A 19 3.96 -4.96 -14.69
N ILE A 20 3.45 -5.80 -13.77
CA ILE A 20 2.92 -7.13 -14.04
C ILE A 20 1.47 -7.19 -13.51
N PRO A 21 0.46 -6.72 -14.26
CA PRO A 21 -0.93 -6.72 -13.80
C PRO A 21 -1.45 -8.10 -13.34
N ASP A 22 -0.94 -9.19 -13.92
CA ASP A 22 -1.31 -10.56 -13.54
C ASP A 22 -0.96 -10.88 -12.08
N SER A 23 0.01 -10.17 -11.49
CA SER A 23 0.39 -10.33 -10.08
C SER A 23 -0.65 -9.77 -9.10
N LEU A 24 -1.59 -8.94 -9.56
CA LEU A 24 -2.56 -8.26 -8.70
C LEU A 24 -3.48 -9.25 -7.98
N SER A 25 -3.85 -10.35 -8.63
CA SER A 25 -4.70 -11.39 -8.01
C SER A 25 -4.07 -11.95 -6.73
N VAL A 26 -2.78 -12.29 -6.80
CA VAL A 26 -2.01 -12.82 -5.66
C VAL A 26 -1.80 -11.73 -4.61
N VAL A 27 -1.49 -10.50 -5.02
CA VAL A 27 -1.34 -9.36 -4.10
C VAL A 27 -2.64 -9.11 -3.32
N HIS A 28 -3.78 -9.10 -4.00
CA HIS A 28 -5.10 -8.93 -3.39
C HIS A 28 -5.39 -10.04 -2.39
N GLN A 29 -5.08 -11.29 -2.74
CA GLN A 29 -5.25 -12.42 -1.83
C GLN A 29 -4.43 -12.21 -0.54
N ARG A 30 -3.14 -11.88 -0.65
CA ARG A 30 -2.26 -11.69 0.51
C ARG A 30 -2.70 -10.51 1.39
N LEU A 31 -3.08 -9.41 0.77
CA LEU A 31 -3.64 -8.26 1.50
C LEU A 31 -4.96 -8.63 2.19
N SER A 32 -5.82 -9.41 1.53
CA SER A 32 -7.12 -9.80 2.07
C SER A 32 -7.00 -10.78 3.24
N GLU A 33 -6.03 -11.69 3.21
CA GLU A 33 -5.74 -12.61 4.32
C GLU A 33 -5.32 -11.85 5.59
N GLN A 34 -4.59 -10.75 5.44
CA GLN A 34 -4.10 -9.96 6.57
C GLN A 34 -5.11 -8.90 7.06
N PHE A 35 -5.74 -8.16 6.14
CA PHE A 35 -6.55 -6.98 6.47
C PHE A 35 -8.06 -7.22 6.34
N GLY A 36 -8.48 -8.43 5.96
CA GLY A 36 -9.88 -8.76 5.72
C GLY A 36 -10.30 -8.50 4.28
N ARG A 37 -11.59 -8.68 4.00
CA ARG A 37 -12.12 -8.61 2.63
C ARG A 37 -11.88 -7.24 1.99
N VAL A 38 -11.40 -7.24 0.74
CA VAL A 38 -11.35 -6.04 -0.10
C VAL A 38 -12.77 -5.60 -0.45
N ASP A 39 -13.12 -4.36 -0.14
CA ASP A 39 -14.44 -3.77 -0.46
C ASP A 39 -14.42 -2.69 -1.53
N PHE A 40 -13.23 -2.23 -1.87
CA PHE A 40 -13.03 -1.35 -3.00
C PHE A 40 -11.71 -1.68 -3.67
N ALA A 41 -11.74 -1.73 -4.99
CA ALA A 41 -10.57 -1.69 -5.84
C ALA A 41 -10.85 -0.69 -6.96
N SER A 42 -9.93 0.25 -7.19
CA SER A 42 -10.03 1.17 -8.31
C SER A 42 -9.81 0.44 -9.63
N ASP A 43 -10.14 1.13 -10.73
CA ASP A 43 -9.62 0.77 -12.04
C ASP A 43 -8.08 0.73 -12.02
N LEU A 44 -7.51 -0.02 -12.96
CA LEU A 44 -6.06 -0.08 -13.15
C LEU A 44 -5.62 1.14 -13.96
N LEU A 45 -4.96 2.08 -13.27
CA LEU A 45 -4.58 3.37 -13.84
C LEU A 45 -3.15 3.31 -14.41
N PRO A 46 -2.85 4.02 -15.51
CA PRO A 46 -1.48 4.27 -15.91
C PRO A 46 -0.68 4.98 -14.80
N PHE A 47 0.59 4.60 -14.64
CA PHE A 47 1.54 5.25 -13.75
C PHE A 47 2.74 5.73 -14.58
N ASP A 48 2.54 6.86 -15.26
CA ASP A 48 3.44 7.41 -16.28
C ASP A 48 3.97 8.82 -15.94
N TYR A 49 3.66 9.32 -14.74
CA TYR A 49 4.08 10.65 -14.32
C TYR A 49 5.54 10.72 -13.82
N THR A 50 6.21 9.58 -13.65
CA THR A 50 7.61 9.51 -13.19
C THR A 50 8.29 8.24 -13.68
N ASN A 51 9.61 8.32 -13.92
CA ASN A 51 10.48 7.19 -14.26
C ASN A 51 11.25 6.64 -13.05
N TYR A 52 10.97 7.12 -11.83
CA TYR A 52 11.71 6.76 -10.61
C TYR A 52 11.84 5.24 -10.38
N TYR A 53 10.81 4.47 -10.72
CA TYR A 53 10.73 3.03 -10.48
C TYR A 53 11.23 2.19 -11.67
N GLU A 54 11.56 2.82 -12.80
CA GLU A 54 11.83 2.12 -14.06
C GLU A 54 13.03 1.17 -13.96
N ALA A 55 14.08 1.58 -13.25
CA ALA A 55 15.28 0.77 -13.06
C ALA A 55 15.02 -0.51 -12.24
N GLU A 56 14.05 -0.49 -11.33
CA GLU A 56 13.77 -1.61 -10.42
C GLU A 56 12.62 -2.49 -10.92
N MET A 57 11.61 -1.87 -11.55
CA MET A 57 10.32 -2.50 -11.88
C MET A 57 10.05 -2.58 -13.39
N GLY A 58 10.81 -1.87 -14.22
CA GLY A 58 10.58 -1.76 -15.66
C GLY A 58 9.60 -0.64 -16.05
N LYS A 59 9.19 -0.66 -17.32
CA LYS A 59 8.31 0.36 -17.95
C LYS A 59 6.83 0.00 -17.83
N ASP A 60 5.97 0.91 -18.29
CA ASP A 60 4.52 0.73 -18.40
C ASP A 60 3.81 0.39 -17.09
N LEU A 61 4.31 0.96 -16.00
CA LEU A 61 3.79 0.77 -14.66
C LEU A 61 2.30 1.11 -14.60
N LYS A 62 1.60 0.32 -13.80
CA LYS A 62 0.18 0.49 -13.50
C LYS A 62 0.01 0.71 -12.00
N ARG A 63 -1.02 1.47 -11.64
CA ARG A 63 -1.40 1.73 -10.26
C ARG A 63 -2.84 1.32 -9.99
N GLN A 64 -3.06 0.71 -8.83
CA GLN A 64 -4.39 0.43 -8.31
C GLN A 64 -4.46 0.82 -6.84
N PHE A 65 -5.62 1.31 -6.41
CA PHE A 65 -5.91 1.53 -4.99
C PHE A 65 -6.89 0.47 -4.51
N VAL A 66 -6.64 -0.10 -3.33
CA VAL A 66 -7.57 -1.03 -2.67
C VAL A 66 -7.88 -0.61 -1.25
N SER A 67 -9.09 -0.90 -0.76
CA SER A 67 -9.46 -0.77 0.65
C SER A 67 -10.19 -2.01 1.16
N PHE A 68 -10.33 -2.11 2.49
CA PHE A 68 -10.82 -3.31 3.17
C PHE A 68 -12.04 -3.01 4.05
N GLU A 69 -12.96 -3.97 4.17
CA GLU A 69 -14.16 -3.86 5.00
C GLU A 69 -13.81 -3.57 6.47
N ARG A 70 -12.76 -4.25 6.99
CA ARG A 70 -12.26 -4.05 8.35
C ARG A 70 -11.59 -2.68 8.48
N LEU A 71 -12.04 -1.89 9.45
CA LEU A 71 -11.32 -0.71 9.90
C LEU A 71 -10.16 -1.11 10.81
N ILE A 72 -9.07 -0.36 10.76
CA ILE A 72 -7.88 -0.57 11.58
C ILE A 72 -7.73 0.56 12.60
N SER A 73 -7.02 0.31 13.69
CA SER A 73 -6.49 1.38 14.54
C SER A 73 -5.34 2.09 13.81
N VAL A 74 -5.04 3.34 14.17
CA VAL A 74 -3.95 4.08 13.51
C VAL A 74 -2.57 3.51 13.84
N GLU A 75 -2.45 2.84 14.98
CA GLU A 75 -1.24 2.14 15.44
C GLU A 75 -0.94 0.89 14.59
N GLU A 76 -1.96 0.28 13.99
CA GLU A 76 -1.80 -0.84 13.05
C GLU A 76 -1.17 -0.42 11.71
N LEU A 77 -1.01 0.89 11.44
CA LEU A 77 -0.39 1.36 10.19
C LEU A 77 1.07 0.91 10.06
N ALA A 78 1.82 0.90 11.17
CA ALA A 78 3.22 0.48 11.16
C ALA A 78 3.35 -1.02 10.85
N SER A 79 2.52 -1.86 11.48
CA SER A 79 2.48 -3.29 11.16
C SER A 79 2.01 -3.55 9.74
N ALA A 80 1.08 -2.74 9.22
CA ALA A 80 0.68 -2.80 7.81
C ALA A 80 1.84 -2.52 6.86
N LYS A 81 2.72 -1.54 7.16
CA LYS A 81 3.92 -1.26 6.34
C LYS A 81 4.96 -2.38 6.42
N HIS A 82 5.15 -2.97 7.60
CA HIS A 82 6.02 -4.14 7.72
C HIS A 82 5.51 -5.32 6.89
N PHE A 83 4.20 -5.59 6.96
CA PHE A 83 3.58 -6.63 6.14
C PHE A 83 3.71 -6.34 4.65
N SER A 84 3.45 -5.09 4.22
CA SER A 84 3.53 -4.73 2.80
C SER A 84 4.96 -4.91 2.26
N ASN A 85 5.98 -4.53 3.03
CA ASN A 85 7.38 -4.77 2.67
C ASN A 85 7.71 -6.27 2.56
N ALA A 86 7.18 -7.10 3.46
CA ALA A 86 7.38 -8.55 3.40
C ALA A 86 6.77 -9.14 2.13
N VAL A 87 5.54 -8.73 1.78
CA VAL A 87 4.90 -9.14 0.53
C VAL A 87 5.71 -8.66 -0.68
N GLU A 88 6.17 -7.41 -0.72
CA GLU A 88 7.03 -6.94 -1.83
C GLU A 88 8.27 -7.82 -2.03
N CYS A 89 8.91 -8.26 -0.94
CA CYS A 89 10.08 -9.14 -0.99
C CYS A 89 9.76 -10.53 -1.56
N GLU A 90 8.58 -11.09 -1.32
CA GLU A 90 8.17 -12.39 -1.88
C GLU A 90 7.98 -12.35 -3.40
N PHE A 91 7.63 -11.17 -3.92
CA PHE A 91 7.44 -10.93 -5.35
C PHE A 91 8.72 -10.50 -6.07
N ALA A 92 9.82 -10.27 -5.34
CA ALA A 92 11.13 -10.02 -5.92
C ALA A 92 11.60 -11.29 -6.67
N LYS A 93 11.83 -11.18 -7.98
CA LYS A 93 12.40 -12.27 -8.79
C LYS A 93 13.89 -12.03 -8.95
N GLY A 94 14.69 -13.09 -8.81
CA GLY A 94 16.16 -13.04 -8.89
C GLY A 94 16.72 -12.32 -10.13
N ASP A 95 17.90 -11.74 -9.90
CA ASP A 95 18.93 -11.11 -10.74
C ASP A 95 18.56 -10.11 -11.86
N ALA A 96 17.33 -10.05 -12.38
CA ALA A 96 16.97 -9.12 -13.47
C ALA A 96 16.11 -7.91 -13.03
N THR A 97 15.19 -8.09 -12.08
CA THR A 97 14.32 -7.01 -11.56
C THR A 97 14.16 -7.16 -10.04
N PRO A 98 14.76 -6.28 -9.23
CA PRO A 98 14.79 -6.46 -7.78
C PRO A 98 13.41 -6.36 -7.11
N ARG A 99 12.42 -5.74 -7.77
CA ARG A 99 11.07 -5.56 -7.23
C ARG A 99 10.05 -5.56 -8.36
N THR A 100 8.98 -6.35 -8.25
CA THR A 100 7.92 -6.40 -9.28
C THR A 100 6.65 -5.66 -8.86
N VAL A 101 6.48 -5.42 -7.56
CA VAL A 101 5.35 -4.70 -6.98
C VAL A 101 5.83 -3.74 -5.88
N ASN A 102 5.17 -2.60 -5.75
CA ASN A 102 5.32 -1.67 -4.63
C ASN A 102 3.96 -1.47 -3.96
N LEU A 103 3.93 -1.60 -2.63
CA LEU A 103 2.77 -1.57 -1.76
C LEU A 103 2.92 -0.48 -0.70
N ASP A 104 2.12 0.57 -0.83
CA ASP A 104 2.11 1.70 0.08
C ASP A 104 0.81 1.76 0.89
N PRO A 105 0.80 1.20 2.11
CA PRO A 105 -0.35 1.32 3.00
C PRO A 105 -0.47 2.74 3.55
N GLY A 106 -1.71 3.15 3.72
CA GLY A 106 -2.14 4.40 4.34
C GLY A 106 -3.51 4.25 4.95
N TYR A 107 -4.02 5.29 5.58
CA TYR A 107 -5.40 5.30 6.05
C TYR A 107 -6.14 6.58 5.67
N ILE A 108 -7.44 6.44 5.53
CA ILE A 108 -8.39 7.53 5.40
C ILE A 108 -9.22 7.60 6.68
N SER A 109 -9.30 8.79 7.25
CA SER A 109 -10.32 9.15 8.23
C SER A 109 -11.25 10.20 7.62
N ALA A 110 -12.33 10.56 8.32
CA ALA A 110 -13.21 11.65 7.89
C ALA A 110 -12.50 13.00 7.72
N ALA A 111 -11.30 13.17 8.30
CA ALA A 111 -10.58 14.43 8.31
C ALA A 111 -9.29 14.43 7.45
N LYS A 112 -8.69 13.27 7.16
CA LYS A 112 -7.36 13.20 6.53
C LYS A 112 -7.08 11.88 5.83
N LEU A 113 -6.17 11.94 4.87
CA LEU A 113 -5.46 10.79 4.27
C LEU A 113 -4.01 10.81 4.80
N VAL A 114 -3.52 9.67 5.28
CA VAL A 114 -2.16 9.50 5.80
C VAL A 114 -1.52 8.30 5.12
N LEU A 115 -0.29 8.44 4.61
CA LEU A 115 0.47 7.34 3.98
C LEU A 115 1.65 6.95 4.87
N ALA A 116 1.84 5.64 5.09
CA ALA A 116 2.99 5.11 5.81
C ALA A 116 4.23 5.11 4.91
N SER A 117 5.39 5.48 5.47
CA SER A 117 6.64 5.48 4.73
C SER A 117 7.81 5.26 5.66
N THR A 118 8.78 4.47 5.21
CA THR A 118 10.08 4.32 5.88
C THR A 118 11.07 5.42 5.48
N LYS A 119 10.69 6.30 4.54
CA LYS A 119 11.45 7.47 4.11
C LYS A 119 10.80 8.72 4.69
N ASP A 120 11.60 9.55 5.35
CA ASP A 120 11.18 10.86 5.86
C ASP A 120 10.83 11.80 4.69
N HIS A 121 9.65 12.42 4.76
CA HIS A 121 9.19 13.42 3.80
C HIS A 121 8.08 14.26 4.45
N ALA A 122 7.98 15.55 4.10
CA ALA A 122 7.16 16.55 4.78
C ALA A 122 5.66 16.24 5.02
N HIS A 123 5.08 15.23 4.36
CA HIS A 123 3.67 14.82 4.53
C HIS A 123 3.52 13.40 5.12
N ARG A 124 4.62 12.77 5.57
CA ARG A 124 4.65 11.35 5.96
C ARG A 124 4.93 11.24 7.46
N ILE A 125 4.22 10.34 8.13
CA ILE A 125 4.40 10.05 9.56
C ILE A 125 5.30 8.82 9.66
N TYR A 126 6.39 8.92 10.41
CA TYR A 126 7.36 7.86 10.71
C TYR A 126 7.04 7.22 12.06
#